data_AF-A0A940NIH5-F1
#
_entry.id   AF-A0A940NIH5-F1
#
_cell.length_a   1.000
_cell.length_b   1.000
_cell.length_c   1.000
_cell.angle_alpha   90.00
_cell.angle_beta   90.00
_cell.angle_gamma   90.00
#
_symmetry.space_group_name_H-M   'P 1'
#
loop_
_entity.id
_entity.type
_entity.pdbx_description
1 polymer ?
#
loop_
_entity_poly.entity_id
_entity_poly.type
_entity_poly.pdbx_seq_one_letter_code
_entity_poly.pdbx_strand_id
1 'polypeptide(L)'
;MTETVDTPRLEKWIRLMADHSSTGIGLSDGAMAEPDELPVSSHLHARIETWSGWYENSQSYMFPNERTIVFDYKSFSLEGLGIARAIKAELPDWTVVYFDEAAREETRDSPKRVRNTFEYEIK
;
A
#
# COMPACT_ATOMS: atom_id res chain seq x y z
N MET A 1 0.86 26.81 27.28
CA MET A 1 -0.19 25.86 26.86
C MET A 1 0.48 24.93 25.89
N THR A 2 0.91 23.76 26.36
CA THR A 2 1.46 22.71 25.50
C THR A 2 0.27 21.92 24.98
N GLU A 3 -0.09 22.15 23.71
CA GLU A 3 -0.91 21.20 22.97
C GLU A 3 -0.10 19.91 22.89
N THR A 4 -0.46 18.95 23.74
CA THR A 4 -0.22 17.54 23.44
C THR A 4 -1.02 17.26 22.18
N VAL A 5 -0.32 17.27 21.04
CA VAL A 5 -0.81 16.61 19.84
C VAL A 5 -0.94 15.14 20.24
N ASP A 6 -2.16 14.75 20.57
CA ASP A 6 -2.53 13.36 20.80
C ASP A 6 -2.37 12.68 19.43
N THR A 7 -1.16 12.23 19.13
CA THR A 7 -0.92 11.42 17.94
C THR A 7 -1.84 10.22 18.11
N PRO A 8 -2.84 10.01 17.23
CA PRO A 8 -3.69 8.84 17.34
C PRO A 8 -2.74 7.65 17.34
N ARG A 9 -2.73 6.89 18.44
CA ARG A 9 -1.93 5.67 18.50
C ARG A 9 -2.42 4.80 17.36
N LEU A 10 -1.64 4.74 16.29
CA LEU A 10 -1.87 3.82 15.20
C LEU A 10 -2.27 2.49 15.82
N GLU A 11 -3.47 2.02 15.49
CA GLU A 11 -3.82 0.66 15.80
C GLU A 11 -2.72 -0.23 15.19
N LYS A 12 -2.37 -1.35 15.84
CA LYS A 12 -1.33 -2.27 15.36
C LYS A 12 -1.80 -3.03 14.10
N TRP A 13 -2.28 -2.30 13.10
CA TRP A 13 -2.94 -2.75 11.91
C TRP A 13 -2.72 -1.71 10.82
N ILE A 14 -2.21 -2.15 9.68
CA ILE A 14 -2.06 -1.32 8.49
C ILE A 14 -2.44 -2.11 7.24
N ARG A 15 -2.84 -1.38 6.20
CA ARG A 15 -2.99 -1.88 4.84
C ARG A 15 -2.04 -1.13 3.92
N LEU A 16 -1.08 -1.84 3.33
CA LEU A 16 -0.27 -1.32 2.24
C LEU A 16 -1.00 -1.57 0.90
N MET A 17 -1.36 -0.49 0.22
CA MET A 17 -2.12 -0.47 -1.03
C MET A 17 -1.78 0.80 -1.78
N ALA A 18 -1.32 0.74 -3.02
CA ALA A 18 -1.13 1.96 -3.78
C ALA A 18 -2.48 2.54 -4.19
N ASP A 19 -2.69 3.83 -3.92
CA ASP A 19 -3.87 4.57 -4.35
C ASP A 19 -3.46 5.95 -4.85
N HIS A 20 -4.20 6.47 -5.81
CA HIS A 20 -3.89 7.75 -6.45
C HIS A 20 -4.06 8.91 -5.46
N SER A 21 -3.10 9.82 -5.44
CA SER A 21 -2.97 10.91 -4.47
C SER A 21 -2.90 10.41 -3.03
N SER A 22 -2.28 9.25 -2.81
CA SER A 22 -2.08 8.70 -1.48
C SER A 22 -0.70 8.05 -1.34
N THR A 23 -0.22 8.07 -0.10
CA THR A 23 1.00 7.43 0.38
C THR A 23 0.94 5.91 0.34
N GLY A 24 -0.27 5.38 0.17
CA GLY A 24 -0.56 3.97 0.03
C GLY A 24 -0.62 3.20 1.35
N ILE A 25 -0.82 3.88 2.47
CA ILE A 25 -1.00 3.28 3.80
C ILE A 25 -2.40 3.59 4.30
N GLY A 26 -3.24 2.56 4.42
CA GLY A 26 -4.56 2.62 5.02
C GLY A 26 -4.57 2.10 6.45
N LEU A 27 -5.36 2.75 7.31
CA LEU A 27 -5.65 2.34 8.67
C LEU A 27 -6.92 1.49 8.73
N SER A 28 -7.15 0.85 9.88
CA SER A 28 -8.25 -0.10 10.11
C SER A 28 -9.63 0.56 10.00
N ASP A 29 -9.72 1.85 10.29
CA ASP A 29 -10.92 2.68 10.18
C ASP A 29 -11.16 3.22 8.75
N GLY A 30 -10.24 2.97 7.82
CA GLY A 30 -10.27 3.44 6.45
C GLY A 30 -9.66 4.82 6.23
N ALA A 31 -9.10 5.45 7.26
CA ALA A 31 -8.26 6.63 7.10
C ALA A 31 -6.94 6.27 6.41
N MET A 32 -6.27 7.27 5.83
CA MET A 32 -4.93 7.11 5.29
C MET A 32 -3.92 7.68 6.27
N ALA A 33 -2.73 7.05 6.34
CA ALA A 33 -1.62 7.52 7.15
C ALA A 33 -0.46 7.95 6.25
N GLU A 34 0.31 8.92 6.71
CA GLU A 34 1.58 9.29 6.08
C GLU A 34 2.65 8.23 6.41
N PRO A 35 3.65 8.01 5.54
CA PRO A 35 4.69 7.01 5.78
C PRO A 35 5.44 7.27 7.07
N ASP A 36 5.71 8.54 7.38
CA ASP A 36 6.46 8.98 8.56
C ASP A 36 5.72 8.75 9.89
N GLU A 37 4.41 8.49 9.85
CA GLU A 37 3.63 8.07 11.02
C GLU A 37 3.91 6.61 11.40
N LEU A 38 4.36 5.77 10.45
CA LEU A 38 4.72 4.39 10.74
C LEU A 38 6.01 4.33 11.56
N PRO A 39 6.04 3.57 12.69
CA PRO A 39 7.24 3.39 13.50
C PRO A 39 8.22 2.39 12.86
N VAL A 40 8.57 2.61 11.60
CA VAL A 40 9.55 1.82 10.82
C VAL A 40 10.79 2.64 10.53
N SER A 41 11.82 2.00 10.01
CA SER A 41 13.08 2.62 9.64
C SER A 41 12.91 3.64 8.51
N SER A 42 13.73 4.69 8.52
CA SER A 42 13.77 5.69 7.45
C SER A 42 14.09 5.10 6.08
N HIS A 43 14.84 3.99 6.06
CA HIS A 43 15.07 3.23 4.83
C HIS A 43 13.76 2.68 4.26
N LEU A 44 12.89 2.16 5.12
CA LEU A 44 11.61 1.60 4.69
C LEU A 44 10.63 2.70 4.29
N HIS A 45 10.64 3.85 4.96
CA HIS A 45 9.90 5.06 4.52
C HIS A 45 10.29 5.45 3.09
N ALA A 46 11.58 5.59 2.81
CA ALA A 46 12.06 5.97 1.47
C ALA A 46 11.66 4.95 0.38
N ARG A 47 11.59 3.65 0.73
CA ARG A 47 11.10 2.61 -0.18
C ARG A 47 9.60 2.73 -0.47
N ILE A 48 8.79 3.02 0.56
CA ILE A 48 7.35 3.25 0.41
C ILE A 48 7.10 4.48 -0.47
N GLU A 49 7.81 5.59 -0.23
CA GLU A 49 7.71 6.80 -1.05
C GLU A 49 8.11 6.55 -2.51
N THR A 50 9.19 5.80 -2.75
CA THR A 50 9.62 5.45 -4.11
C THR A 50 8.57 4.58 -4.81
N TRP A 51 8.01 3.61 -4.10
CA TRP A 51 7.00 2.70 -4.64
C TRP A 51 5.68 3.41 -4.93
N SER A 52 5.16 4.21 -4.00
CA SER A 52 3.95 5.03 -4.21
C SER A 52 4.15 6.03 -5.36
N GLY A 53 5.32 6.68 -5.44
CA GLY A 53 5.67 7.56 -6.56
C GLY A 53 5.67 6.86 -7.92
N TRP A 54 6.03 5.57 -7.99
CA TRP A 54 5.90 4.80 -9.23
C TRP A 54 4.42 4.65 -9.65
N TYR A 55 3.51 4.41 -8.70
CA TYR A 55 2.09 4.34 -8.98
C TYR A 55 1.50 5.69 -9.42
N GLU A 56 1.88 6.80 -8.78
CA GLU A 56 1.42 8.15 -9.17
C GLU A 56 1.74 8.47 -10.64
N ASN A 57 2.89 8.01 -11.12
CA ASN A 57 3.34 8.22 -12.50
C ASN A 57 2.81 7.18 -13.50
N SER A 58 1.93 6.26 -13.07
CA SER A 58 1.48 5.11 -13.87
C SER A 58 0.39 5.42 -14.90
N GLN A 59 -0.28 6.57 -14.80
CA GLN A 59 -1.53 6.87 -15.52
C GLN A 59 -2.65 5.82 -15.29
N SER A 60 -2.57 4.98 -14.25
CA SER A 60 -3.58 3.93 -14.01
C SER A 60 -4.99 4.52 -13.78
N TYR A 61 -5.06 5.78 -13.35
CA TYR A 61 -6.30 6.53 -13.18
C TYR A 61 -6.94 6.98 -14.50
N MET A 62 -6.18 7.03 -15.60
CA MET A 62 -6.69 7.45 -16.91
C MET A 62 -7.48 6.33 -17.59
N PHE A 63 -8.39 6.72 -18.50
CA PHE A 63 -9.09 5.75 -19.35
C PHE A 63 -8.10 4.97 -20.23
N PRO A 64 -8.35 3.68 -20.52
CA PRO A 64 -7.39 2.84 -21.26
C PRO A 64 -6.95 3.40 -22.61
N ASN A 65 -7.81 4.16 -23.29
CA ASN A 65 -7.52 4.78 -24.58
C ASN A 65 -6.70 6.08 -24.48
N GLU A 66 -6.50 6.61 -23.28
CA GLU A 66 -5.73 7.84 -23.01
C GLU A 66 -4.36 7.55 -22.41
N ARG A 67 -4.12 6.31 -21.94
CA ARG A 67 -2.84 5.89 -21.38
C ARG A 67 -1.77 5.82 -22.46
N THR A 68 -0.66 6.48 -22.21
CA THR A 68 0.58 6.40 -23.00
C THR A 68 1.64 5.54 -22.32
N ILE A 69 1.43 5.21 -21.04
CA ILE A 69 2.32 4.38 -20.24
C ILE A 69 1.68 3.01 -20.00
N VAL A 70 2.43 1.95 -20.31
CA VAL A 70 2.08 0.58 -19.88
C VAL A 70 2.63 0.39 -18.48
N PHE A 71 1.75 0.16 -17.51
CA PHE A 71 2.15 -0.08 -16.13
C PHE A 71 2.46 -1.56 -15.90
N ASP A 72 3.66 -1.85 -15.41
CA ASP A 72 4.08 -3.21 -15.05
C ASP A 72 3.57 -3.57 -13.65
N TYR A 73 2.31 -3.98 -13.58
CA TYR A 73 1.66 -4.42 -12.34
C TYR A 73 2.42 -5.54 -11.64
N LYS A 74 3.11 -6.42 -12.39
CA LYS A 74 3.81 -7.57 -11.81
C LYS A 74 5.05 -7.13 -11.05
N SER A 75 5.90 -6.32 -11.68
CA SER A 75 7.09 -5.79 -10.99
C SER A 75 6.71 -4.85 -9.85
N PHE A 76 5.64 -4.06 -10.04
CA PHE A 76 5.09 -3.20 -8.99
C PHE A 76 4.64 -3.99 -7.76
N SER A 77 3.89 -5.07 -7.95
CA SER A 77 3.35 -5.86 -6.86
C SER A 77 4.43 -6.69 -6.15
N LEU A 78 5.47 -7.12 -6.89
CA LEU A 78 6.63 -7.77 -6.28
C LEU A 78 7.38 -6.83 -5.32
N GLU A 79 7.56 -5.57 -5.70
CA GLU A 79 8.18 -4.58 -4.80
C GLU A 79 7.26 -4.27 -3.61
N GLY A 80 5.96 -4.05 -3.84
CA GLY A 80 4.97 -3.81 -2.78
C GLY A 80 4.91 -4.94 -1.76
N LEU A 81 4.92 -6.20 -2.21
CA LEU A 81 5.01 -7.37 -1.33
C LEU A 81 6.34 -7.41 -0.55
N GLY A 82 7.44 -7.04 -1.19
CA GLY A 82 8.75 -6.92 -0.55
C GLY A 82 8.75 -5.87 0.57
N ILE A 83 8.09 -4.74 0.35
CA ILE A 83 7.90 -3.68 1.35
C ILE A 83 7.01 -4.18 2.49
N ALA A 84 5.86 -4.78 2.20
CA ALA A 84 4.94 -5.28 3.22
C ALA A 84 5.60 -6.32 4.15
N ARG A 85 6.43 -7.21 3.59
CA ARG A 85 7.25 -8.15 4.37
C ARG A 85 8.30 -7.46 5.24
N ALA A 86 8.94 -6.42 4.73
CA ALA A 86 9.89 -5.63 5.51
C ALA A 86 9.18 -4.90 6.67
N ILE A 87 7.99 -4.35 6.44
CA ILE A 87 7.18 -3.72 7.51
C ILE A 87 6.83 -4.77 8.57
N LYS A 88 6.36 -5.95 8.17
CA LYS A 88 6.05 -7.04 9.11
C LYS A 88 7.28 -7.49 9.92
N ALA A 89 8.47 -7.48 9.32
CA ALA A 89 9.71 -7.83 10.01
C ALA A 89 10.11 -6.79 11.08
N GLU A 90 9.91 -5.49 10.80
CA GLU A 90 10.16 -4.42 11.78
C GLU A 90 9.04 -4.29 12.82
N LEU A 91 7.80 -4.65 12.45
CA LEU A 91 6.60 -4.58 13.28
C LEU A 91 5.91 -5.96 13.43
N PRO A 92 6.56 -6.94 14.10
CA PRO A 92 6.08 -8.32 14.14
C PRO A 92 4.72 -8.48 14.82
N ASP A 93 4.41 -7.62 15.79
CA ASP A 93 3.13 -7.61 16.51
C ASP A 93 1.98 -6.96 15.73
N TRP A 94 2.27 -6.33 14.60
CA TRP A 94 1.26 -5.62 13.81
C TRP A 94 0.63 -6.53 12.77
N THR A 95 -0.66 -6.34 12.51
CA THR A 95 -1.30 -6.89 11.33
C THR A 95 -0.92 -6.03 10.13
N VAL A 96 -0.25 -6.63 9.15
CA VAL A 96 0.11 -5.95 7.90
C VAL A 96 -0.67 -6.62 6.78
N VAL A 97 -1.63 -5.90 6.21
CA VAL A 97 -2.39 -6.34 5.03
C VAL A 97 -1.75 -5.76 3.78
N TYR A 98 -1.48 -6.59 2.78
CA TYR A 98 -0.99 -6.16 1.49
C TYR A 98 -2.08 -6.29 0.43
N PHE A 99 -2.25 -5.26 -0.41
CA PHE A 99 -3.08 -5.29 -1.60
C PHE A 99 -2.20 -5.54 -2.83
N ASP A 100 -2.45 -6.63 -3.54
CA ASP A 100 -1.67 -7.11 -4.68
C ASP A 100 -2.32 -6.64 -5.99
N GLU A 101 -1.77 -5.59 -6.58
CA GLU A 101 -2.30 -4.96 -7.78
C GLU A 101 -2.24 -5.89 -9.00
N ALA A 102 -1.25 -6.76 -9.09
CA ALA A 102 -1.13 -7.76 -10.15
C ALA A 102 -2.24 -8.80 -10.05
N ALA A 103 -2.43 -9.40 -8.86
CA ALA A 103 -3.51 -10.36 -8.63
C ALA A 103 -4.89 -9.71 -8.84
N ARG A 104 -5.00 -8.41 -8.52
CA ARG A 104 -6.21 -7.65 -8.80
C ARG A 104 -6.46 -7.50 -10.30
N GLU A 105 -5.48 -7.07 -11.08
CA GLU A 105 -5.64 -6.92 -12.53
C GLU A 105 -5.89 -8.26 -13.23
N GLU A 106 -5.22 -9.33 -12.81
CA GLU A 106 -5.43 -10.69 -13.35
C GLU A 106 -6.87 -11.19 -13.13
N THR A 107 -7.50 -10.77 -12.02
CA THR A 107 -8.85 -11.19 -11.65
C THR A 107 -9.93 -10.15 -12.00
N ARG A 108 -9.57 -9.08 -12.74
CA ARG A 108 -10.44 -7.93 -13.00
C ARG A 108 -11.81 -8.31 -13.57
N ASP A 109 -11.82 -9.22 -14.54
CA ASP A 109 -13.04 -9.65 -15.27
C ASP A 109 -13.65 -10.95 -14.70
N SER A 110 -13.14 -11.45 -13.57
CA SER A 110 -13.64 -12.68 -12.95
C SER A 110 -14.97 -12.44 -12.22
N PRO A 111 -16.04 -13.17 -12.56
CA PRO A 111 -17.34 -13.03 -11.88
C PRO A 111 -17.34 -13.60 -10.46
N LYS A 112 -16.27 -14.31 -10.05
CA LYS A 112 -16.07 -14.87 -8.71
C LYS A 112 -14.90 -14.20 -7.98
N ARG A 113 -14.66 -12.92 -8.21
CA ARG A 113 -13.52 -12.23 -7.60
C ARG A 113 -13.64 -12.23 -6.08
N VAL A 114 -12.74 -12.95 -5.40
CA VAL A 114 -12.69 -13.07 -3.94
C VAL A 114 -11.64 -12.09 -3.41
N ARG A 115 -12.01 -11.24 -2.44
CA ARG A 115 -11.10 -10.20 -1.90
C ARG A 115 -9.76 -10.76 -1.43
N ASN A 116 -9.78 -11.90 -0.75
CA ASN A 116 -8.59 -12.53 -0.20
C ASN A 116 -7.58 -13.05 -1.24
N THR A 117 -7.89 -12.99 -2.54
CA THR A 117 -6.91 -13.36 -3.59
C THR A 117 -5.98 -12.22 -3.96
N PHE A 118 -6.36 -10.97 -3.68
CA PHE A 118 -5.56 -9.78 -3.99
C PHE A 118 -5.44 -8.84 -2.78
N GLU A 119 -5.96 -9.20 -1.61
CA GLU A 119 -5.77 -8.45 -0.37
C GLU A 119 -5.63 -9.44 0.79
N TYR A 120 -4.44 -9.53 1.37
CA TYR A 120 -4.11 -10.58 2.35
C TYR A 120 -3.11 -10.12 3.41
N GLU A 121 -3.20 -10.74 4.58
CA GLU A 121 -2.26 -10.48 5.68
C GLU A 121 -0.89 -11.14 5.42
N ILE A 122 0.17 -10.37 5.65
CA ILE A 122 1.55 -10.84 5.67
C ILE A 122 1.85 -11.49 7.01
N LYS A 123 2.40 -12.71 6.96
CA LYS A 123 2.79 -13.49 8.13
C LYS A 123 4.18 -13.15 8.60
#